data_AF-A0A7Y8SRV9-F1
#
_entry.id   AF-A0A7Y8SRV9-F1
#
_cell.length_a   1.000
_cell.length_b   1.000
_cell.length_c   1.000
_cell.angle_alpha   90.00
_cell.angle_beta   90.00
_cell.angle_gamma   90.00
#
_symmetry.space_group_name_H-M   'P 1'
#
loop_
_entity.id
_entity.type
_entity.pdbx_description
1 polymer ?
#
loop_
_entity_poly.entity_id
_entity_poly.type
_entity_poly.pdbx_seq_one_letter_code
_entity_poly.pdbx_strand_id
1 'polypeptide(L)'
;MPHPARFALAGLAVLAACGGERPAPNPYPAQAKATFNEGCPAGDPVCDCTWDNITRAMTYEDYREAMRTSLRDGLLDPRLAQASAACKE
;
A
#
# COMPACT_ATOMS: atom_id res chain seq x y z
N MET A 1 -16.17 -6.89 54.06
CA MET A 1 -14.96 -7.36 53.35
C MET A 1 -15.14 -7.02 51.87
N PRO A 2 -14.50 -5.95 51.37
CA PRO A 2 -14.63 -5.49 49.99
C PRO A 2 -13.73 -6.28 49.03
N HIS A 3 -14.26 -6.61 47.86
CA HIS A 3 -13.56 -7.29 46.76
C HIS A 3 -12.78 -6.29 45.90
N PRO A 4 -11.47 -6.49 45.65
CA PRO A 4 -10.78 -5.84 44.54
C PRO A 4 -10.51 -6.86 43.43
N ALA A 5 -11.41 -6.93 42.45
CA ALA A 5 -11.16 -7.61 41.17
C ALA A 5 -11.28 -6.55 40.07
N ARG A 6 -10.18 -5.82 39.83
CA ARG A 6 -9.29 -6.01 38.67
C ARG A 6 -9.96 -5.57 37.37
N PHE A 7 -9.57 -4.36 36.97
CA PHE A 7 -9.71 -3.77 35.63
C PHE A 7 -9.58 -4.82 34.52
N ALA A 8 -10.62 -4.96 33.70
CA ALA A 8 -10.54 -5.65 32.43
C ALA A 8 -10.71 -4.62 31.29
N LEU A 9 -9.69 -3.75 31.13
CA LEU A 9 -9.44 -3.04 29.88
C LEU A 9 -8.78 -4.05 28.93
N ALA A 10 -9.57 -4.72 28.10
CA ALA A 10 -9.06 -5.53 27.00
C ALA A 10 -9.32 -4.81 25.68
N GLY A 11 -8.44 -3.87 25.35
CA GLY A 11 -8.29 -3.34 24.00
C GLY A 11 -7.65 -4.42 23.12
N LEU A 12 -8.42 -5.00 22.21
CA LEU A 12 -7.96 -5.86 21.12
C LEU A 12 -8.12 -5.06 19.82
N ALA A 13 -7.20 -4.99 18.87
CA ALA A 13 -5.84 -5.49 18.75
C ALA A 13 -5.19 -4.55 17.72
N VAL A 14 -4.11 -3.86 18.10
CA VAL A 14 -3.28 -3.16 17.11
C VAL A 14 -2.55 -4.27 16.36
N LEU A 15 -2.99 -4.53 15.12
CA LEU A 15 -2.19 -5.28 14.15
C LEU A 15 -0.91 -4.48 13.92
N ALA A 16 0.12 -4.79 14.71
CA ALA A 16 1.49 -4.50 14.37
C ALA A 16 1.77 -5.19 13.04
N ALA A 17 1.61 -4.46 11.95
CA ALA A 17 2.14 -4.85 10.66
C ALA A 17 3.66 -4.94 10.84
N CYS A 18 4.15 -6.18 10.85
CA CYS A 18 5.56 -6.51 10.76
C CYS A 18 6.13 -5.95 9.46
N GLY A 19 7.24 -5.22 9.55
CA GLY A 19 8.02 -4.78 8.39
C GLY A 19 8.45 -3.34 8.58
N GLY A 20 9.74 -3.12 8.81
CA GLY A 20 10.35 -1.80 9.02
C GLY A 20 10.37 -0.94 7.75
N GLU A 21 9.21 -0.69 7.17
CA GLU A 21 9.00 0.19 6.03
C GLU A 21 8.64 1.57 6.60
N ARG A 22 9.43 2.58 6.25
CA ARG A 22 9.12 3.98 6.57
C ARG A 22 7.67 4.25 6.09
N PRO A 23 6.77 4.80 6.92
CA PRO A 23 5.38 5.00 6.52
C PRO A 23 5.34 5.71 5.16
N ALA A 24 4.70 5.08 4.18
CA ALA A 24 4.51 5.68 2.87
C ALA A 24 3.81 7.03 3.06
N PRO A 25 4.27 8.10 2.39
CA PRO A 25 3.74 9.44 2.62
C PRO A 25 2.25 9.54 2.25
N ASN A 26 1.77 8.67 1.36
CA ASN A 26 0.36 8.51 1.06
C ASN A 26 -0.14 7.17 1.62
N PRO A 27 -1.16 7.16 2.50
CA PRO A 27 -1.75 5.91 2.97
C PRO A 27 -2.57 5.25 1.87
N TYR A 28 -2.34 3.95 1.66
CA TYR A 28 -3.10 3.12 0.73
C TYR A 28 -3.83 2.02 1.51
N PRO A 29 -5.08 1.66 1.14
CA PRO A 29 -5.75 0.53 1.76
C PRO A 29 -5.03 -0.77 1.41
N ALA A 30 -5.02 -1.73 2.34
CA ALA A 30 -4.36 -3.02 2.15
C ALA A 30 -4.83 -3.76 0.88
N GLN A 31 -6.11 -3.60 0.52
CA GLN A 31 -6.67 -4.16 -0.71
C GLN A 31 -5.98 -3.63 -1.98
N ALA A 32 -5.51 -2.38 -1.99
CA ALA A 32 -4.82 -1.83 -3.15
C ALA A 32 -3.47 -2.54 -3.40
N LYS A 33 -2.71 -2.83 -2.33
CA LYS A 33 -1.47 -3.63 -2.43
C LYS A 33 -1.79 -5.05 -2.89
N ALA A 34 -2.85 -5.65 -2.38
CA ALA A 34 -3.29 -6.98 -2.81
C ALA A 34 -3.63 -7.04 -4.31
N THR A 35 -4.40 -6.07 -4.83
CA THR A 35 -4.73 -5.99 -6.25
C THR A 35 -3.51 -5.71 -7.12
N PHE A 36 -2.59 -4.83 -6.69
CA PHE A 36 -1.32 -4.65 -7.40
C PHE A 36 -0.54 -5.97 -7.47
N ASN A 37 -0.54 -6.74 -6.38
CA ASN A 37 0.16 -8.02 -6.30
C ASN A 37 -0.42 -9.12 -7.20
N GLU A 38 -1.64 -8.96 -7.72
CA GLU A 38 -2.21 -9.86 -8.73
C GLU A 38 -1.44 -9.76 -10.06
N GLY A 39 -0.93 -8.58 -10.40
CA GLY A 39 -0.11 -8.34 -11.60
C GLY A 39 1.39 -8.32 -11.35
N CYS A 40 1.82 -8.21 -10.09
CA CYS A 40 3.22 -8.08 -9.69
C CYS A 40 3.46 -8.89 -8.39
N PRO A 41 3.85 -10.19 -8.48
CA PRO A 41 3.87 -11.08 -7.32
C PRO A 41 4.64 -10.53 -6.12
N ALA A 42 4.07 -10.71 -4.93
CA ALA A 42 4.72 -10.31 -3.70
C ALA A 42 6.08 -11.01 -3.51
N GLY A 43 7.08 -10.27 -3.04
CA GLY A 43 8.44 -10.77 -2.85
C GLY A 43 9.33 -10.68 -4.10
N ASP A 44 8.81 -10.22 -5.23
CA ASP A 44 9.64 -9.72 -6.32
C ASP A 44 10.19 -8.33 -5.94
N PRO A 45 11.52 -8.15 -5.87
CA PRO A 45 12.13 -6.88 -5.48
C PRO A 45 11.73 -5.69 -6.38
N VAL A 46 11.49 -5.92 -7.67
CA VAL A 46 11.07 -4.89 -8.62
C VAL A 46 9.63 -4.48 -8.32
N CYS A 47 8.76 -5.43 -7.98
CA CYS A 47 7.37 -5.17 -7.61
C CYS A 47 7.27 -4.38 -6.31
N ASP A 48 8.03 -4.78 -5.29
CA ASP A 48 8.05 -4.08 -4.00
C ASP A 48 8.60 -2.65 -4.17
N CYS A 49 9.69 -2.48 -4.93
CA CYS A 49 10.22 -1.15 -5.27
C CYS A 49 9.19 -0.30 -6.03
N THR A 50 8.49 -0.89 -7.00
CA THR A 50 7.50 -0.18 -7.82
C THR A 50 6.34 0.30 -6.96
N TRP A 51 5.83 -0.56 -6.07
CA TRP A 51 4.76 -0.21 -5.13
C TRP A 51 5.16 0.96 -4.23
N ASP A 52 6.36 0.92 -3.67
CA ASP A 52 6.91 2.00 -2.84
C ASP A 52 7.00 3.32 -3.60
N ASN A 53 7.45 3.29 -4.85
CA ASN A 53 7.52 4.49 -5.69
C ASN A 53 6.14 5.04 -6.05
N ILE A 54 5.16 4.18 -6.34
CA ILE A 54 3.77 4.59 -6.59
C ILE A 54 3.21 5.32 -5.37
N THR A 55 3.33 4.71 -4.18
CA THR A 55 2.77 5.30 -2.95
C THR A 55 3.49 6.58 -2.51
N ARG A 56 4.71 6.84 -3.01
CA ARG A 56 5.41 8.13 -2.83
C ARG A 56 5.00 9.18 -3.85
N ALA A 57 4.74 8.76 -5.09
CA ALA A 57 4.48 9.67 -6.20
C ALA A 57 3.04 10.20 -6.24
N MET A 58 2.06 9.45 -5.71
CA MET A 58 0.65 9.84 -5.82
C MET A 58 -0.22 9.31 -4.67
N THR A 59 -1.34 9.99 -4.45
CA THR A 59 -2.35 9.56 -3.48
C THR A 59 -3.12 8.33 -3.96
N TYR A 60 -3.80 7.63 -3.05
CA TYR A 60 -4.63 6.49 -3.44
C TYR A 60 -5.74 6.85 -4.44
N GLU A 61 -6.36 8.02 -4.29
CA GLU A 61 -7.41 8.48 -5.22
C GLU A 61 -6.83 8.78 -6.61
N ASP A 62 -5.65 9.40 -6.69
CA ASP A 62 -4.94 9.59 -7.96
C ASP A 62 -4.58 8.26 -8.61
N TYR A 63 -4.09 7.29 -7.83
CA TYR A 63 -3.78 5.96 -8.31
C TYR A 63 -5.02 5.27 -8.89
N ARG A 64 -6.16 5.34 -8.21
CA ARG A 64 -7.43 4.80 -8.71
C ARG A 64 -7.86 5.46 -10.01
N GLU A 65 -7.76 6.79 -10.09
CA GLU A 65 -8.12 7.52 -11.31
C GLU A 65 -7.19 7.19 -12.48
N ALA A 66 -5.88 7.05 -12.20
CA ALA A 66 -4.88 6.61 -13.18
C ALA A 66 -5.19 5.20 -13.68
N MET A 67 -5.49 4.25 -12.79
CA MET A 67 -5.88 2.89 -13.17
C MET A 67 -7.18 2.88 -13.97
N ARG A 68 -8.19 3.68 -13.58
CA ARG A 68 -9.45 3.82 -14.32
C ARG A 68 -9.24 4.38 -15.71
N THR A 69 -8.38 5.40 -15.86
CA THR A 69 -8.02 5.98 -17.15
C THR A 69 -7.26 4.98 -18.02
N SER A 70 -6.33 4.21 -17.44
CA SER A 70 -5.63 3.16 -18.15
C SER A 70 -6.59 2.07 -18.67
N LEU A 71 -7.57 1.67 -17.86
CA LEU A 71 -8.59 0.70 -18.29
C LEU A 71 -9.55 1.25 -19.35
N ARG A 72 -9.93 2.53 -19.24
CA ARG A 72 -10.89 3.18 -20.15
C ARG A 72 -10.26 3.52 -21.51
N ASP A 73 -9.08 4.13 -21.47
CA ASP A 73 -8.45 4.78 -22.63
C ASP A 73 -7.20 4.02 -23.11
N GLY A 74 -6.74 3.01 -22.38
CA GLY A 74 -5.47 2.32 -22.67
C GLY A 74 -4.23 3.15 -22.35
N LEU A 75 -4.38 4.31 -21.69
CA LEU A 75 -3.30 5.25 -21.42
C LEU A 75 -2.77 5.09 -19.99
N LEU A 76 -1.49 4.74 -19.87
CA LEU A 76 -0.82 4.64 -18.57
C LEU A 76 -0.41 6.03 -18.07
N ASP A 77 -0.73 6.35 -16.81
CA ASP A 77 -0.28 7.60 -16.18
C ASP A 77 1.27 7.65 -16.19
N PRO A 78 1.90 8.74 -16.66
CA PRO A 78 3.35 8.87 -16.73
C PRO A 78 4.06 8.61 -15.40
N ARG A 79 3.43 8.94 -14.26
CA ARG A 79 3.98 8.68 -12.93
C ARG A 79 4.03 7.19 -12.61
N LEU A 80 3.05 6.39 -13.06
CA LEU A 80 3.08 4.93 -12.93
C LEU A 80 4.16 4.31 -13.80
N ALA A 81 4.30 4.80 -15.04
CA ALA A 81 5.36 4.38 -15.94
C ALA A 81 6.74 4.67 -15.35
N GLN A 82 6.94 5.88 -14.82
CA GLN A 82 8.19 6.31 -14.20
C GLN A 82 8.50 5.53 -12.92
N ALA A 83 7.51 5.30 -12.06
CA ALA A 83 7.68 4.51 -10.84
C ALA A 83 8.16 3.08 -11.15
N SER A 84 7.61 2.48 -12.21
CA SER A 84 8.00 1.15 -12.67
C SER A 84 9.38 1.13 -13.34
N ALA A 85 9.71 2.16 -14.12
CA ALA A 85 11.00 2.28 -14.80
C ALA A 85 12.15 2.43 -13.80
N ALA A 86 11.96 3.21 -12.73
CA ALA A 86 12.96 3.45 -11.70
C ALA A 86 13.43 2.21 -10.93
N CYS A 87 12.72 1.08 -11.06
CA CYS A 87 13.01 -0.17 -10.36
C CYS A 87 13.59 -1.27 -11.26
N LYS A 88 13.67 -1.02 -12.57
CA LYS A 88 14.19 -1.97 -13.57
C LYS A 88 15.60 -1.62 -14.06
N GLU A 89 16.08 -0.44 -13.71
CA GLU A 89 17.42 0.09 -14.00
C GLU A 89 18.37 -0.18 -12.81
#